data_AF-A0A3B4WSG4-F1
#
_entry.id   AF-A0A3B4WSG4-F1
#
_cell.length_a   1.000
_cell.length_b   1.000
_cell.length_c   1.000
_cell.angle_alpha   90.00
_cell.angle_beta   90.00
_cell.angle_gamma   90.00
#
_symmetry.space_group_name_H-M   'P 1'
#
loop_
_entity.id
_entity.type
_entity.pdbx_description
1 polymer ?
#
loop_
_entity_poly.entity_id
_entity_poly.type
_entity_poly.pdbx_seq_one_letter_code
_entity_poly.pdbx_strand_id
1 'polypeptide(L)'
;MRTTVVAVVMVMLCVMMVHADVKPQRDFNLQRFAGRWYRVGLAYDSPSFVPYRDKLKASMGIITPLTNGNVNLTMWEATPLGCHSKLYQYEKTNVPGQFTYFSSRHNMVKDITVVDTNYTEYALVLKHKVFNSEYTQVALYGRSQRVRTEVINKFKTLALSRGFSRESILTPPPAENCPQSGSG
;
A
#
# COMPACT_ATOMS: atom_id res chain seq x y z
N MET A 1 -8.85 -63.95 -10.76
CA MET A 1 -9.17 -62.74 -9.96
C MET A 1 -8.37 -61.58 -10.52
N ARG A 2 -9.03 -60.64 -11.18
CA ARG A 2 -8.40 -59.44 -11.76
C ARG A 2 -8.60 -58.29 -10.79
N THR A 3 -7.58 -57.95 -10.03
CA THR A 3 -7.55 -56.77 -9.17
C THR A 3 -7.24 -55.54 -10.01
N THR A 4 -8.28 -54.84 -10.43
CA THR A 4 -8.17 -53.48 -10.99
C THR A 4 -7.82 -52.53 -9.84
N VAL A 5 -6.55 -52.10 -9.79
CA VAL A 5 -6.10 -51.00 -8.94
C VAL A 5 -6.67 -49.72 -9.52
N VAL A 6 -7.72 -49.18 -8.88
CA VAL A 6 -8.25 -47.85 -9.19
C VAL A 6 -7.24 -46.84 -8.66
N ALA A 7 -6.39 -46.34 -9.54
CA ALA A 7 -5.50 -45.22 -9.25
C ALA A 7 -6.37 -43.96 -9.03
N VAL A 8 -6.56 -43.59 -7.77
CA VAL A 8 -7.17 -42.31 -7.40
C VAL A 8 -6.14 -41.22 -7.75
N VAL A 9 -6.27 -40.66 -8.95
CA VAL A 9 -5.51 -39.48 -9.37
C VAL A 9 -6.05 -38.30 -8.55
N MET A 10 -5.42 -38.04 -7.40
CA MET A 10 -5.55 -36.78 -6.67
C MET A 10 -4.95 -35.68 -7.56
N VAL A 11 -5.79 -35.08 -8.40
CA VAL A 11 -5.50 -33.81 -9.05
C VAL A 11 -5.48 -32.76 -7.92
N MET A 12 -4.32 -32.59 -7.30
CA MET A 12 -3.98 -31.35 -6.61
C MET A 12 -4.12 -30.26 -7.67
N LEU A 13 -5.29 -29.62 -7.70
CA LEU A 13 -5.46 -28.30 -8.29
C LEU A 13 -4.47 -27.40 -7.56
N CYS A 14 -3.25 -27.30 -8.08
CA CYS A 14 -2.44 -26.11 -7.93
C CYS A 14 -3.30 -24.99 -8.50
N VAL A 15 -4.11 -24.39 -7.62
CA VAL A 15 -4.64 -23.05 -7.83
C VAL A 15 -3.39 -22.18 -7.81
N MET A 16 -2.71 -22.12 -8.96
CA MET A 16 -1.87 -20.99 -9.29
C MET A 16 -2.83 -19.82 -9.21
N MET A 17 -2.91 -19.18 -8.03
CA MET A 17 -3.50 -17.87 -7.91
C MET A 17 -2.65 -17.01 -8.84
N VAL A 18 -3.09 -16.89 -10.09
CA VAL A 18 -2.67 -15.85 -11.00
C VAL A 18 -3.08 -14.59 -10.26
N HIS A 19 -2.15 -14.03 -9.49
CA HIS A 19 -2.31 -12.73 -8.89
C HIS A 19 -2.41 -11.80 -10.08
N ALA A 20 -3.65 -11.49 -10.49
CA ALA A 20 -3.89 -10.61 -11.61
C ALA A 20 -3.09 -9.33 -11.36
N ASP A 21 -2.14 -9.06 -12.25
CA ASP A 21 -1.26 -7.91 -12.16
C ASP A 21 -2.13 -6.66 -11.99
N VAL A 22 -1.96 -5.97 -10.86
CA VAL A 22 -2.85 -4.86 -10.50
C VAL A 22 -2.52 -3.70 -11.42
N LYS A 23 -3.46 -3.39 -12.30
CA LYS A 23 -3.31 -2.27 -13.23
C LYS A 23 -3.39 -0.94 -12.49
N PRO A 24 -2.56 0.04 -12.85
CA PRO A 24 -2.68 1.39 -12.30
C PRO A 24 -3.99 2.05 -12.73
N GLN A 25 -4.37 3.10 -12.00
CA GLN A 25 -5.43 4.04 -12.33
C GLN A 25 -5.29 4.48 -13.80
N ARG A 26 -6.38 4.38 -14.56
CA ARG A 26 -6.41 4.86 -15.94
C ARG A 26 -6.19 6.37 -15.98
N ASP A 27 -5.43 6.81 -16.98
CA ASP A 27 -5.11 8.22 -17.23
C ASP A 27 -4.53 8.93 -15.99
N PHE A 28 -3.67 8.20 -15.25
CA PHE A 28 -3.06 8.72 -14.03
C PHE A 28 -2.32 10.05 -14.29
N ASN A 29 -2.71 11.09 -13.56
CA ASN A 29 -2.09 12.41 -13.63
C ASN A 29 -1.28 12.69 -12.35
N LEU A 30 0.04 12.66 -12.48
CA LEU A 30 0.95 12.89 -11.35
C LEU A 30 0.82 14.29 -10.74
N GLN A 31 0.57 15.32 -11.55
CA GLN A 31 0.44 16.69 -11.04
C GLN A 31 -0.81 16.87 -10.17
N ARG A 32 -1.93 16.22 -10.54
CA ARG A 32 -3.14 16.19 -9.71
C ARG A 32 -2.97 15.34 -8.45
N PHE A 33 -2.10 14.33 -8.51
CA PHE A 33 -1.77 13.46 -7.39
C PHE A 33 -0.83 14.11 -6.36
N ALA A 34 -0.13 15.19 -6.74
CA ALA A 34 0.82 15.89 -5.90
C ALA A 34 0.20 16.47 -4.62
N GLY A 35 1.07 16.88 -3.70
CA GLY A 35 0.71 17.55 -2.45
C GLY A 35 0.43 16.59 -1.30
N ARG A 36 -0.34 17.09 -0.33
CA ARG A 36 -0.55 16.44 0.96
C ARG A 36 -1.52 15.27 0.89
N TRP A 37 -1.18 14.19 1.59
CA TRP A 37 -1.98 12.99 1.81
C TRP A 37 -1.83 12.49 3.24
N TYR A 38 -2.82 11.76 3.75
CA TYR A 38 -2.77 11.07 5.03
C TYR A 38 -2.95 9.57 4.80
N ARG A 39 -2.01 8.72 5.26
CA ARG A 39 -2.18 7.26 5.25
C ARG A 39 -3.12 6.87 6.38
N VAL A 40 -4.41 6.76 6.06
CA VAL A 40 -5.51 6.50 7.01
C VAL A 40 -5.94 5.02 7.03
N GLY A 41 -5.39 4.20 6.14
CA GLY A 41 -5.55 2.76 6.18
C GLY A 41 -4.30 2.04 5.70
N LEU A 42 -4.01 0.89 6.31
CA LEU A 42 -2.86 0.06 5.98
C LEU A 42 -3.23 -1.42 6.13
N ALA A 43 -3.05 -2.18 5.06
CA ALA A 43 -2.97 -3.63 5.10
C ALA A 43 -1.52 -4.03 4.89
N TYR A 44 -0.95 -4.85 5.78
CA TYR A 44 0.45 -5.23 5.68
C TYR A 44 0.68 -6.68 6.11
N ASP A 45 1.26 -7.45 5.19
CA ASP A 45 1.56 -8.86 5.38
C ASP A 45 3.01 -8.98 5.85
N SER A 46 3.19 -8.84 7.15
CA SER A 46 4.49 -8.97 7.83
C SER A 46 4.26 -9.61 9.20
N PRO A 47 5.11 -10.58 9.62
CA PRO A 47 4.96 -11.24 10.92
C PRO A 47 4.92 -10.28 12.12
N SER A 48 5.60 -9.13 12.00
CA SER A 48 5.62 -8.09 13.03
C SER A 48 4.48 -7.07 12.92
N PHE A 49 3.60 -7.15 11.93
CA PHE A 49 2.53 -6.16 11.79
C PHE A 49 1.44 -6.33 12.85
N VAL A 50 0.82 -7.51 12.92
CA VAL A 50 -0.32 -7.77 13.81
C VAL A 50 -0.01 -7.45 15.28
N PRO A 51 1.14 -7.86 15.86
CA PRO A 51 1.46 -7.55 17.25
C PRO A 51 1.72 -6.06 17.54
N TYR A 52 2.04 -5.26 16.53
CA TYR A 52 2.41 -3.84 16.69
C TYR A 52 1.34 -2.88 16.14
N ARG A 53 0.27 -3.41 15.56
CA ARG A 53 -0.72 -2.63 14.81
C ARG A 53 -1.38 -1.52 15.64
N ASP A 54 -1.63 -1.77 16.94
CA ASP A 54 -2.31 -0.83 17.82
C ASP A 54 -1.47 0.40 18.17
N LYS A 55 -0.15 0.32 17.94
CA LYS A 55 0.78 1.44 18.12
C LYS A 55 0.81 2.36 16.90
N LEU A 56 0.25 1.93 15.76
CA LEU A 56 0.26 2.72 14.55
C LEU A 56 -0.75 3.87 14.64
N LYS A 57 -0.30 5.03 14.19
CA LYS A 57 -1.14 6.21 13.97
C LYS A 57 -1.19 6.51 12.47
N ALA A 58 -2.23 7.19 12.03
CA ALA A 58 -2.29 7.71 10.67
C ALA A 58 -1.12 8.66 10.44
N SER A 59 -0.39 8.47 9.35
CA SER A 59 0.78 9.29 8.98
C SER A 59 0.43 10.29 7.90
N MET A 60 1.18 11.39 7.84
CA MET A 60 1.03 12.40 6.79
C MET A 60 2.16 12.24 5.78
N GLY A 61 1.87 12.44 4.50
CA GLY A 61 2.86 12.46 3.42
C GLY A 61 2.67 13.63 2.48
N ILE A 62 3.78 14.16 1.94
CA ILE A 62 3.77 15.14 0.84
C ILE A 62 4.41 14.48 -0.37
N ILE A 63 3.66 14.46 -1.48
CA ILE A 63 4.10 13.99 -2.79
C ILE A 63 4.60 15.18 -3.60
N THR A 64 5.87 15.17 -3.97
CA THR A 64 6.53 16.22 -4.76
C THR A 64 7.03 15.63 -6.07
N PRO A 65 6.35 15.90 -7.20
CA PRO A 65 6.84 15.53 -8.53
C PRO A 65 8.16 16.24 -8.86
N LEU A 66 9.07 15.52 -9.51
CA LEU A 66 10.34 16.05 -10.01
C LEU A 66 10.26 16.26 -11.54
N THR A 67 11.11 17.13 -12.07
CA THR A 67 11.14 17.49 -13.51
C THR A 67 11.42 16.29 -14.42
N ASN A 68 12.15 15.29 -13.94
CA ASN A 68 12.43 14.05 -14.67
C ASN A 68 11.26 13.02 -14.62
N GLY A 69 10.18 13.32 -13.88
CA GLY A 69 9.01 12.47 -13.67
C GLY A 69 9.10 11.54 -12.46
N ASN A 70 10.23 11.51 -11.74
CA ASN A 70 10.34 10.83 -10.45
C ASN A 70 9.54 11.59 -9.38
N VAL A 71 9.40 10.98 -8.20
CA VAL A 71 8.60 11.52 -7.11
C VAL A 71 9.39 11.43 -5.81
N ASN A 72 9.42 12.53 -5.06
CA ASN A 72 9.79 12.50 -3.65
C ASN A 72 8.54 12.36 -2.80
N LEU A 73 8.53 11.40 -1.88
CA LEU A 73 7.54 11.26 -0.84
C LEU A 73 8.21 11.50 0.51
N THR A 74 7.87 12.59 1.17
CA THR A 74 8.25 12.80 2.58
C THR A 74 7.10 12.36 3.45
N MET A 75 7.30 11.39 4.34
CA MET A 75 6.32 10.90 5.31
C MET A 75 6.69 11.34 6.71
N TRP A 76 5.69 11.71 7.52
CA TRP A 76 5.82 11.94 8.95
C TRP A 76 5.02 10.89 9.72
N GLU A 77 5.69 10.15 10.58
CA GLU A 77 5.11 9.08 11.37
C GLU A 77 5.27 9.37 12.87
N ALA A 78 4.17 9.27 13.61
CA ALA A 78 4.19 9.40 15.06
C ALA A 78 4.67 8.09 15.68
N THR A 79 5.62 8.18 16.59
CA THR A 79 6.17 7.05 17.35
C THR A 79 6.17 7.40 18.85
N PRO A 80 6.40 6.43 19.75
CA PRO A 80 6.58 6.72 21.18
C PRO A 80 7.73 7.70 21.47
N LEU A 81 8.71 7.83 20.57
CA LEU A 81 9.85 8.74 20.71
C LEU A 81 9.60 10.13 20.12
N GLY A 82 8.44 10.34 19.48
CA GLY A 82 8.10 11.59 18.81
C GLY A 82 7.74 11.42 17.35
N CYS A 83 7.64 12.54 16.64
CA CYS A 83 7.33 12.60 15.22
C CYS A 83 8.61 12.51 14.39
N HIS A 84 8.71 11.50 13.53
CA HIS A 84 9.87 11.31 12.66
C HIS A 84 9.49 11.48 11.20
N SER A 85 10.34 12.15 10.44
CA SER A 85 10.18 12.25 8.98
C SER A 85 11.06 11.23 8.26
N LYS A 86 10.60 10.78 7.10
CA LYS A 86 11.36 9.92 6.20
C LYS A 86 11.09 10.30 4.75
N LEU A 87 12.16 10.56 4.01
CA LEU A 87 12.11 10.77 2.57
C LEU A 87 12.20 9.41 1.85
N TYR A 88 11.33 9.22 0.87
CA TYR A 88 11.36 8.12 -0.08
C TYR A 88 11.49 8.69 -1.50
N GLN A 89 12.41 8.12 -2.28
CA GLN A 89 12.63 8.49 -3.67
C GLN A 89 12.00 7.41 -4.54
N TYR A 90 10.99 7.79 -5.32
CA TYR A 90 10.24 6.91 -6.20
C TYR A 90 10.63 7.21 -7.65
N GLU A 91 11.09 6.19 -8.35
CA GLU A 91 11.51 6.27 -9.74
C GLU A 91 10.33 5.98 -10.64
N LYS A 92 10.16 6.78 -11.69
CA LYS A 92 9.10 6.54 -12.67
C LYS A 92 9.36 5.26 -13.44
N THR A 93 8.28 4.62 -13.88
CA THR A 93 8.34 3.56 -14.89
C THR A 93 7.82 4.07 -16.23
N ASN A 94 7.76 3.20 -17.24
CA ASN A 94 7.13 3.50 -18.52
C ASN A 94 5.59 3.54 -18.43
N VAL A 95 5.01 3.11 -17.29
CA VAL A 95 3.55 3.06 -17.09
C VAL A 95 3.13 4.14 -16.09
N PRO A 96 2.30 5.12 -16.49
CA PRO A 96 1.79 6.13 -15.57
C PRO A 96 1.08 5.52 -14.36
N GLY A 97 1.38 6.03 -13.17
CA GLY A 97 0.84 5.51 -11.91
C GLY A 97 1.60 4.32 -11.32
N GLN A 98 2.64 3.82 -12.02
CA GLN A 98 3.60 2.85 -11.51
C GLN A 98 4.96 3.47 -11.25
N PHE A 99 5.53 3.17 -10.10
CA PHE A 99 6.84 3.62 -9.64
C PHE A 99 7.61 2.47 -9.01
N THR A 100 8.92 2.60 -8.92
CA THR A 100 9.77 1.70 -8.14
C THR A 100 10.45 2.47 -7.01
N TYR A 101 10.84 1.78 -5.95
CA TYR A 101 11.71 2.37 -4.92
C TYR A 101 12.54 1.31 -4.22
N PHE A 102 13.72 1.72 -3.75
CA PHE A 102 14.54 0.87 -2.90
C PHE A 102 14.07 0.94 -1.43
N SER A 103 13.59 -0.17 -0.90
CA SER A 103 13.15 -0.29 0.49
C SER A 103 14.33 -0.68 1.38
N SER A 104 14.96 0.29 2.04
CA SER A 104 16.06 0.02 3.00
C SER A 104 15.68 -0.99 4.09
N ARG A 105 14.42 -0.96 4.59
CA ARG A 105 13.91 -1.91 5.60
C ARG A 105 13.95 -3.38 5.15
N HIS A 106 13.79 -3.62 3.85
CA HIS A 106 13.67 -4.98 3.29
C HIS A 106 14.85 -5.30 2.36
N ASN A 107 15.81 -4.38 2.25
CA ASN A 107 16.95 -4.45 1.35
C ASN A 107 16.59 -4.88 -0.09
N MET A 108 15.52 -4.33 -0.66
CA MET A 108 15.04 -4.71 -1.98
C MET A 108 14.27 -3.60 -2.69
N VAL A 109 14.25 -3.64 -4.02
CA VAL A 109 13.36 -2.81 -4.85
C VAL A 109 11.93 -3.34 -4.74
N LYS A 110 10.98 -2.41 -4.65
CA LYS A 110 9.54 -2.68 -4.65
C LYS A 110 8.83 -1.83 -5.70
N ASP A 111 7.78 -2.39 -6.25
CA ASP A 111 6.86 -1.72 -7.15
C ASP A 111 5.76 -1.03 -6.33
N ILE A 112 5.37 0.14 -6.80
CA ILE A 112 4.29 0.95 -6.25
C ILE A 112 3.32 1.21 -7.39
N THR A 113 2.06 0.85 -7.17
CA THR A 113 0.98 1.09 -8.12
C THR A 113 -0.10 1.91 -7.45
N VAL A 114 -0.41 3.08 -8.01
CA VAL A 114 -1.64 3.82 -7.67
C VAL A 114 -2.80 3.13 -8.37
N VAL A 115 -3.59 2.39 -7.62
CA VAL A 115 -4.64 1.49 -8.15
C VAL A 115 -5.91 2.24 -8.50
N ASP A 116 -6.32 3.15 -7.63
CA ASP A 116 -7.55 3.93 -7.78
C ASP A 116 -7.40 5.26 -7.04
N THR A 117 -7.79 6.37 -7.67
CA THR A 117 -7.82 7.68 -7.01
C THR A 117 -8.74 8.64 -7.75
N ASN A 118 -9.47 9.44 -6.98
CA ASN A 118 -10.19 10.61 -7.50
C ASN A 118 -9.40 11.91 -7.34
N TYR A 119 -8.14 11.84 -6.89
CA TYR A 119 -7.20 12.94 -6.63
C TYR A 119 -7.57 13.90 -5.49
N THR A 120 -8.87 14.09 -5.22
CA THR A 120 -9.39 15.12 -4.30
C THR A 120 -9.83 14.58 -2.95
N GLU A 121 -10.09 13.29 -2.82
CA GLU A 121 -10.55 12.70 -1.56
C GLU A 121 -9.67 11.53 -1.11
N TYR A 122 -9.35 10.60 -2.02
CA TYR A 122 -8.64 9.38 -1.65
C TYR A 122 -7.72 8.82 -2.74
N ALA A 123 -6.83 7.93 -2.33
CA ALA A 123 -6.06 7.06 -3.20
C ALA A 123 -5.84 5.68 -2.57
N LEU A 124 -5.95 4.63 -3.37
CA LEU A 124 -5.56 3.27 -3.04
C LEU A 124 -4.22 2.96 -3.71
N VAL A 125 -3.24 2.59 -2.91
CA VAL A 125 -1.88 2.32 -3.37
C VAL A 125 -1.48 0.91 -2.97
N LEU A 126 -1.06 0.12 -3.95
CA LEU A 126 -0.47 -1.19 -3.72
C LEU A 126 1.06 -1.04 -3.77
N LYS A 127 1.75 -1.55 -2.76
CA LYS A 127 3.19 -1.76 -2.78
C LYS A 127 3.43 -3.25 -2.80
N HIS A 128 4.00 -3.75 -3.88
CA HIS A 128 4.17 -5.17 -4.11
C HIS A 128 5.52 -5.41 -4.78
N LYS A 129 5.98 -6.65 -4.76
CA LYS A 129 7.02 -7.12 -5.66
C LYS A 129 6.41 -8.28 -6.41
N VAL A 130 6.42 -8.23 -7.75
CA VAL A 130 5.79 -9.22 -8.66
C VAL A 130 6.04 -10.69 -8.29
N PHE A 131 7.13 -10.99 -7.57
CA PHE A 131 7.52 -12.35 -7.15
C PHE A 131 7.71 -12.54 -5.64
N ASN A 132 7.35 -11.57 -4.79
CA ASN A 132 7.37 -11.75 -3.34
C ASN A 132 6.13 -11.12 -2.69
N SER A 133 5.23 -11.99 -2.22
CA SER A 133 4.07 -11.57 -1.43
C SER A 133 4.48 -11.07 -0.04
N GLU A 134 5.60 -11.55 0.49
CA GLU A 134 6.17 -11.08 1.76
C GLU A 134 6.42 -9.58 1.67
N TYR A 135 5.86 -8.83 2.64
CA TYR A 135 5.92 -7.38 2.70
C TYR A 135 5.08 -6.62 1.64
N THR A 136 4.09 -7.27 1.04
CA THR A 136 3.06 -6.58 0.24
C THR A 136 2.23 -5.68 1.15
N GLN A 137 1.90 -4.49 0.66
CA GLN A 137 1.06 -3.52 1.38
C GLN A 137 -0.04 -2.99 0.48
N VAL A 138 -1.23 -2.84 1.04
CA VAL A 138 -2.26 -1.96 0.48
C VAL A 138 -2.39 -0.77 1.43
N ALA A 139 -2.30 0.43 0.92
CA ALA A 139 -2.45 1.65 1.69
C ALA A 139 -3.62 2.47 1.16
N LEU A 140 -4.43 2.98 2.09
CA LEU A 140 -5.45 3.99 1.82
C LEU A 140 -4.90 5.34 2.23
N TYR A 141 -4.84 6.25 1.26
CA TYR A 141 -4.52 7.65 1.47
C TYR A 141 -5.79 8.50 1.35
N GLY A 142 -5.94 9.47 2.24
CA GLY A 142 -7.00 10.48 2.20
C GLY A 142 -6.42 11.90 2.09
N ARG A 143 -7.13 12.83 1.46
CA ARG A 143 -6.79 14.27 1.55
C ARG A 143 -7.09 14.86 2.94
N SER A 144 -7.82 14.11 3.77
CA SER A 144 -8.09 14.42 5.18
C SER A 144 -7.80 13.19 6.05
N GLN A 145 -7.61 13.41 7.35
CA GLN A 145 -7.36 12.33 8.33
C GLN A 145 -8.57 11.41 8.54
N ARG A 146 -9.77 11.85 8.15
CA ARG A 146 -11.00 11.06 8.15
C ARG A 146 -11.54 11.02 6.72
N VAL A 147 -11.94 9.84 6.29
CA VAL A 147 -12.51 9.59 4.96
C VAL A 147 -13.86 8.89 5.12
N ARG A 148 -14.69 8.93 4.08
CA ARG A 148 -16.02 8.31 4.08
C ARG A 148 -15.93 6.81 4.26
N THR A 149 -16.94 6.22 4.90
CA THR A 149 -17.04 4.77 5.12
C THR A 149 -16.98 3.97 3.81
N GLU A 150 -17.55 4.50 2.74
CA GLU A 150 -17.49 3.91 1.39
C GLU A 150 -16.05 3.72 0.90
N VAL A 151 -15.18 4.73 1.10
CA VAL A 151 -13.76 4.68 0.73
C VAL A 151 -13.01 3.67 1.61
N ILE A 152 -13.32 3.61 2.90
CA ILE A 152 -12.76 2.59 3.81
C ILE A 152 -13.15 1.19 3.34
N ASN A 153 -14.39 1.00 2.91
CA ASN A 153 -14.86 -0.29 2.41
C ASN A 153 -14.17 -0.66 1.09
N LYS A 154 -13.97 0.29 0.16
CA LYS A 154 -13.16 0.05 -1.06
C LYS A 154 -11.75 -0.44 -0.71
N PHE A 155 -11.09 0.21 0.25
CA PHE A 155 -9.79 -0.20 0.75
C PHE A 155 -9.80 -1.63 1.32
N LYS A 156 -10.75 -1.94 2.21
CA LYS A 156 -10.88 -3.28 2.81
C LYS A 156 -11.14 -4.35 1.75
N THR A 157 -12.01 -4.08 0.79
CA THR A 157 -12.29 -5.00 -0.32
C THR A 157 -11.05 -5.23 -1.17
N LEU A 158 -10.29 -4.19 -1.50
CA LEU A 158 -9.04 -4.34 -2.25
C LEU A 158 -8.04 -5.20 -1.47
N ALA A 159 -7.83 -4.91 -0.18
CA ALA A 159 -6.93 -5.71 0.66
C ALA A 159 -7.36 -7.18 0.75
N LEU A 160 -8.64 -7.47 1.03
CA LEU A 160 -9.14 -8.84 1.07
C LEU A 160 -8.97 -9.56 -0.28
N SER A 161 -9.19 -8.87 -1.40
CA SER A 161 -9.00 -9.42 -2.76
C SER A 161 -7.53 -9.72 -3.10
N ARG A 162 -6.58 -9.20 -2.30
CA ARG A 162 -5.13 -9.46 -2.39
C ARG A 162 -4.67 -10.49 -1.34
N GLY A 163 -5.60 -11.16 -0.67
CA GLY A 163 -5.29 -12.24 0.26
C GLY A 163 -4.91 -11.79 1.68
N PHE A 164 -4.99 -10.50 1.99
CA PHE A 164 -4.76 -10.04 3.37
C PHE A 164 -5.86 -10.54 4.30
N SER A 165 -5.49 -11.06 5.46
CA SER A 165 -6.45 -11.39 6.51
C SER A 165 -7.04 -10.11 7.14
N ARG A 166 -8.16 -10.23 7.87
CA ARG A 166 -8.82 -9.08 8.51
C ARG A 166 -7.93 -8.45 9.59
N GLU A 167 -7.13 -9.27 10.25
CA GLU A 167 -6.18 -8.91 11.31
C GLU A 167 -5.01 -8.10 10.73
N SER A 168 -4.66 -8.35 9.48
CA SER A 168 -3.63 -7.59 8.76
C SER A 168 -4.15 -6.28 8.15
N ILE A 169 -5.43 -5.92 8.31
CA ILE A 169 -6.05 -4.70 7.76
C ILE A 169 -6.43 -3.73 8.87
N LEU A 170 -5.79 -2.57 8.94
CA LEU A 170 -5.99 -1.55 9.97
C LEU A 170 -6.42 -0.19 9.39
N THR A 171 -7.31 0.51 10.10
CA THR A 171 -7.51 1.96 9.98
C THR A 171 -7.05 2.62 11.28
N PRO A 172 -5.80 3.12 11.36
CA PRO A 172 -5.26 3.65 12.60
C PRO A 172 -5.92 4.98 12.99
N PRO A 173 -5.96 5.33 14.29
CA PRO A 173 -6.45 6.64 14.71
C PRO A 173 -5.51 7.76 14.22
N PRO A 174 -6.01 9.01 14.09
CA PRO A 174 -5.19 10.16 13.71
C PRO A 174 -3.98 10.37 14.64
N ALA A 175 -2.90 10.92 14.09
CA ALA A 175 -1.83 11.50 14.90
C ALA A 175 -2.17 12.97 15.21
N GLU A 176 -2.27 13.31 16.49
CA GLU A 176 -2.67 14.65 16.93
C GLU A 176 -1.58 15.71 16.67
N ASN A 177 -0.29 15.33 16.77
CA ASN A 177 0.84 16.26 16.74
C ASN A 177 1.99 15.81 15.80
N CYS A 178 1.67 15.28 14.62
CA CYS A 178 2.68 14.85 13.65
C CYS A 178 2.20 15.05 12.19
N PRO A 179 2.83 15.95 11.42
CA PRO A 179 3.97 16.80 11.78
C PRO A 179 3.64 17.88 12.81
N GLN A 180 4.66 18.44 13.45
CA GLN A 180 4.53 19.68 14.21
C GLN A 180 4.15 20.84 13.28
N SER A 181 3.43 21.84 13.80
CA SER A 181 3.04 23.02 13.04
C SER A 181 4.27 23.66 12.37
N GLY A 182 4.22 23.90 11.06
CA GLY A 182 5.32 24.49 10.28
C GLY A 182 6.24 23.51 9.53
N SER A 183 6.01 22.19 9.56
CA SER A 183 6.84 21.22 8.82
C SER A 183 6.33 20.90 7.39
N GLY A 184 5.75 21.86 6.67
CA GLY A 184 5.15 21.61 5.35
C GLY A 184 5.38 22.74 4.36
#